data_AF-A0A662FT01-F1
#
_entry.id   AF-A0A662FT01-F1
#
_cell.length_a   1.000
_cell.length_b   1.000
_cell.length_c   1.000
_cell.angle_alpha   90.00
_cell.angle_beta   90.00
_cell.angle_gamma   90.00
#
_symmetry.space_group_name_H-M   'P 1'
#
loop_
_entity.id
_entity.type
_entity.pdbx_description
1 polymer ?
#
loop_
_entity_poly.entity_id
_entity_poly.type
_entity_poly.pdbx_seq_one_letter_code
_entity_poly.pdbx_strand_id
1 'polypeptide(L)'
;VVVVDFASLYPSVIKTWNLSYETVRCPHPECQDNKIPGTPHWVCKKKRGMMSTVVGILRDLRVYLYKPLAKKAEDLMLREQYKVVQAALKVFINASYGVFGAETFPLYCPPVAESTTALGRYSILKTMEMALEMKLPVLYGDTDSLFLWNPTEDQVNELIKRSLEELQIDLGIDKVYKWVVFSKRKKNYLGILVDGKPDIKGLTGKKRNTPEFIKQLFYKIVEILSDAEDMESFENSIEEIKDAVRKTYVDLKKKNISLDQLAFRVALTKPLHEYTKTTPQHIKAARQLLRYKKTIDVGEIISYIKTRDKTGVKPVQLARIDEVDTEKYLEALRTTLEQVLDALDISFDEIMGAHSLEGYFGQKKKEITHPMLPK
;
A
#
# COMPACT_ATOMS: atom_id res chain seq x y z
N VAL A 1 3.93 -4.03 -17.25
CA VAL A 1 4.84 -4.06 -16.06
C VAL A 1 4.67 -5.37 -15.32
N VAL A 2 5.75 -6.08 -15.02
CA VAL A 2 5.71 -7.34 -14.25
C VAL A 2 6.16 -7.08 -12.82
N VAL A 3 5.38 -7.50 -11.85
CA VAL A 3 5.74 -7.44 -10.43
C VAL A 3 6.30 -8.78 -9.99
N VAL A 4 7.51 -8.74 -9.47
CA VAL A 4 8.14 -9.86 -8.78
C VAL A 4 8.15 -9.60 -7.28
N ASP A 5 7.75 -10.60 -6.50
CA ASP A 5 7.58 -10.52 -5.04
C ASP A 5 8.43 -11.57 -4.33
N PHE A 6 9.04 -11.15 -3.23
CA PHE A 6 9.80 -12.03 -2.35
C PHE A 6 8.83 -12.77 -1.43
N ALA A 7 8.30 -13.90 -1.91
CA ALA A 7 7.19 -14.63 -1.28
C ALA A 7 7.39 -15.00 0.21
N SER A 8 8.64 -14.96 0.70
CA SER A 8 9.03 -15.13 2.11
C SER A 8 10.36 -14.45 2.42
N LEU A 9 10.55 -13.16 2.07
CA LEU A 9 11.82 -12.43 2.25
C LEU A 9 12.46 -12.61 3.63
N TYR A 10 11.84 -12.05 4.69
CA TYR A 10 12.40 -12.10 6.04
C TYR A 10 12.56 -13.53 6.58
N PRO A 11 11.59 -14.45 6.40
CA PRO A 11 11.76 -15.84 6.79
C PRO A 11 12.93 -16.55 6.11
N SER A 12 13.12 -16.31 4.80
CA SER A 12 14.26 -16.85 4.06
C SER A 12 15.56 -16.28 4.59
N VAL A 13 15.63 -14.96 4.84
CA VAL A 13 16.78 -14.32 5.46
C VAL A 13 17.09 -14.90 6.85
N ILE A 14 16.09 -15.05 7.72
CA ILE A 14 16.23 -15.65 9.07
C ILE A 14 16.79 -17.08 8.98
N LYS A 15 16.30 -17.87 8.03
CA LYS A 15 16.76 -19.24 7.81
C LYS A 15 18.19 -19.30 7.26
N THR A 16 18.45 -18.59 6.15
CA THR A 16 19.71 -18.65 5.39
C THR A 16 20.86 -18.05 6.19
N TRP A 17 20.63 -16.92 6.86
CA TRP A 17 21.64 -16.23 7.65
C TRP A 17 21.65 -16.65 9.13
N ASN A 18 21.00 -17.76 9.48
CA ASN A 18 21.02 -18.31 10.84
C ASN A 18 20.66 -17.28 11.94
N LEU A 19 19.66 -16.42 11.70
CA LEU A 19 19.29 -15.35 12.64
C LEU A 19 18.44 -15.89 13.79
N SER A 20 18.92 -15.67 15.02
CA SER A 20 18.26 -16.05 16.27
C SER A 20 18.89 -15.27 17.43
N TYR A 21 18.19 -15.18 18.56
CA TYR A 21 18.64 -14.39 19.72
C TYR A 21 19.96 -14.90 20.31
N GLU A 22 20.26 -16.18 20.17
CA GLU A 22 21.47 -16.85 20.64
C GLU A 22 22.59 -16.94 19.59
N THR A 23 22.30 -16.66 18.32
CA THR A 23 23.27 -16.75 17.22
C THR A 23 23.78 -15.39 16.76
N VAL A 24 22.95 -14.35 16.81
CA VAL A 24 23.37 -12.98 16.53
C VAL A 24 24.17 -12.45 17.72
N ARG A 25 25.35 -11.86 17.46
CA ARG A 25 26.31 -11.43 18.49
C ARG A 25 26.73 -12.54 19.46
N CYS A 26 26.86 -13.76 18.95
CA CYS A 26 27.32 -14.88 19.76
C CYS A 26 28.73 -14.62 20.36
N PRO A 27 29.07 -15.22 21.52
CA PRO A 27 30.32 -14.93 22.22
C PRO A 27 31.59 -15.50 21.56
N HIS A 28 31.44 -16.25 20.46
CA HIS A 28 32.52 -16.90 19.74
C HIS A 28 33.39 -15.88 18.96
N PRO A 29 34.68 -15.67 19.32
CA PRO A 29 35.54 -14.70 18.63
C PRO A 29 35.70 -14.98 17.13
N GLU A 30 35.80 -16.25 16.75
CA GLU A 30 35.89 -16.72 15.37
C GLU A 30 34.63 -16.51 14.52
N CYS A 31 33.54 -16.05 15.12
CA CYS A 31 32.32 -15.69 14.38
C CYS A 31 32.23 -14.19 14.09
N GLN A 32 33.10 -13.34 14.66
CA GLN A 32 33.02 -11.88 14.51
C GLN A 32 33.33 -11.39 13.07
N ASP A 33 33.98 -12.24 12.28
CA ASP A 33 34.22 -12.00 10.85
C ASP A 33 32.97 -12.23 9.99
N ASN A 34 31.98 -12.98 10.50
CA ASN A 34 30.70 -13.27 9.83
C ASN A 34 29.71 -12.10 9.96
N LYS A 35 30.12 -10.94 9.48
CA LYS A 35 29.37 -9.69 9.65
C LYS A 35 28.13 -9.64 8.77
N ILE A 36 27.10 -9.03 9.32
CA ILE A 36 25.84 -8.80 8.62
C ILE A 36 25.95 -7.46 7.87
N PRO A 37 25.80 -7.43 6.53
CA PRO A 37 25.95 -6.22 5.73
C PRO A 37 25.12 -5.05 6.26
N GLY A 38 25.75 -3.88 6.38
CA GLY A 38 25.09 -2.66 6.85
C GLY A 38 24.81 -2.59 8.36
N THR A 39 25.37 -3.50 9.16
CA THR A 39 25.23 -3.50 10.63
C THR A 39 26.55 -3.82 11.34
N PRO A 40 26.70 -3.49 12.64
CA PRO A 40 27.85 -3.94 13.43
C PRO A 40 27.72 -5.39 13.95
N HIS A 41 26.66 -6.10 13.58
CA HIS A 41 26.33 -7.43 14.13
C HIS A 41 27.01 -8.54 13.32
N TRP A 42 27.22 -9.69 13.97
CA TRP A 42 27.73 -10.91 13.35
C TRP A 42 26.87 -12.12 13.71
N VAL A 43 26.98 -13.19 12.94
CA VAL A 43 26.21 -14.44 13.14
C VAL A 43 27.12 -15.61 13.49
N CYS A 44 26.69 -16.42 14.45
CA CYS A 44 27.31 -17.69 14.81
C CYS A 44 27.47 -18.65 13.63
N LYS A 45 28.71 -19.12 13.40
CA LYS A 45 29.06 -20.19 12.45
C LYS A 45 29.00 -21.60 13.07
N LYS A 46 28.99 -21.70 14.40
CA LYS A 46 29.13 -22.96 15.15
C LYS A 46 27.82 -23.65 15.53
N LYS A 47 26.78 -22.86 15.81
CA LYS A 47 25.48 -23.36 16.29
C LYS A 47 24.37 -22.84 15.41
N ARG A 48 23.39 -23.70 15.14
CA ARG A 48 22.15 -23.30 14.46
C ARG A 48 21.17 -22.74 15.49
N GLY A 49 20.57 -21.61 15.16
CA GLY A 49 19.63 -20.90 16.01
C GLY A 49 18.27 -21.58 16.02
N MET A 50 17.63 -21.60 17.17
CA MET A 50 16.27 -22.09 17.40
C MET A 50 15.29 -21.39 16.47
N MET A 51 15.31 -20.06 16.42
CA MET A 51 14.35 -19.30 15.62
C MET A 51 14.61 -19.45 14.13
N SER A 52 15.89 -19.45 13.71
CA SER A 52 16.26 -19.78 12.34
C SER A 52 15.73 -21.15 11.90
N THR A 53 15.78 -22.12 12.80
CA THR A 53 15.31 -23.49 12.54
C THR A 53 13.79 -23.56 12.47
N VAL A 54 13.09 -23.02 13.47
CA VAL A 54 11.62 -23.04 13.54
C VAL A 54 11.01 -22.27 12.36
N VAL A 55 11.47 -21.04 12.11
CA VAL A 55 10.99 -20.22 10.99
C VAL A 55 11.31 -20.90 9.66
N GLY A 56 12.50 -21.51 9.53
CA GLY A 56 12.89 -22.28 8.35
C GLY A 56 11.95 -23.46 8.08
N ILE A 57 11.61 -24.25 9.10
CA ILE A 57 10.69 -25.39 8.98
C ILE A 57 9.29 -24.92 8.55
N LEU A 58 8.74 -23.91 9.22
CA LEU A 58 7.41 -23.38 8.88
C LEU A 58 7.39 -22.87 7.42
N ARG A 59 8.45 -22.17 7.02
CA ARG A 59 8.62 -21.66 5.67
C ARG A 59 8.70 -22.78 4.64
N ASP A 60 9.48 -23.83 4.89
CA ASP A 60 9.63 -24.95 3.96
C ASP A 60 8.33 -25.76 3.84
N LEU A 61 7.65 -26.02 4.96
CA LEU A 61 6.31 -26.64 4.96
C LEU A 61 5.32 -25.82 4.13
N ARG A 62 5.35 -24.49 4.26
CA ARG A 62 4.47 -23.64 3.47
C ARG A 62 4.82 -23.68 1.99
N VAL A 63 6.08 -23.41 1.65
CA VAL A 63 6.52 -23.12 0.28
C VAL A 63 6.61 -24.38 -0.56
N TYR A 64 7.18 -25.46 -0.01
CA TYR A 64 7.45 -26.68 -0.78
C TYR A 64 6.36 -27.75 -0.63
N LEU A 65 5.52 -27.69 0.41
CA LEU A 65 4.47 -28.68 0.64
C LEU A 65 3.05 -28.10 0.45
N TYR A 66 2.58 -27.25 1.36
CA TYR A 66 1.18 -26.86 1.39
C TYR A 66 0.77 -25.91 0.26
N LYS A 67 1.65 -25.01 -0.21
CA LYS A 67 1.36 -24.13 -1.34
C LYS A 67 1.20 -24.91 -2.66
N PRO A 68 2.07 -25.87 -3.03
CA PRO A 68 1.83 -26.76 -4.17
C PRO A 68 0.59 -27.64 -4.03
N LEU A 69 0.37 -28.24 -2.85
CA LEU A 69 -0.81 -29.08 -2.59
C LEU A 69 -2.12 -28.30 -2.74
N ALA A 70 -2.19 -27.07 -2.22
CA ALA A 70 -3.36 -26.21 -2.36
C ALA A 70 -3.68 -25.83 -3.82
N LYS A 71 -2.70 -25.89 -4.73
CA LYS A 71 -2.89 -25.65 -6.16
C LYS A 71 -3.29 -26.91 -6.93
N LYS A 72 -2.70 -28.05 -6.60
CA LYS A 72 -2.81 -29.30 -7.38
C LYS A 72 -3.90 -30.26 -6.90
N ALA A 73 -4.40 -30.11 -5.67
CA ALA A 73 -5.39 -31.03 -5.12
C ALA A 73 -6.70 -31.03 -5.93
N GLU A 74 -7.08 -32.20 -6.44
CA GLU A 74 -8.33 -32.39 -7.19
C GLU A 74 -9.55 -32.34 -6.28
N ASP A 75 -9.49 -32.99 -5.12
CA ASP A 75 -10.56 -32.96 -4.12
C ASP A 75 -10.77 -31.53 -3.57
N LEU A 76 -12.00 -31.02 -3.69
CA LEU A 76 -12.35 -29.65 -3.31
C LEU A 76 -12.19 -29.40 -1.80
N MET A 77 -12.58 -30.35 -0.96
CA MET A 77 -12.54 -30.20 0.50
C MET A 77 -11.09 -30.18 0.99
N LEU A 78 -10.27 -31.08 0.48
CA LEU A 78 -8.84 -31.18 0.79
C LEU A 78 -8.07 -29.96 0.28
N ARG A 79 -8.42 -29.45 -0.91
CA ARG A 79 -7.85 -28.21 -1.46
C ARG A 79 -8.12 -27.02 -0.56
N GLU A 80 -9.35 -26.88 -0.06
CA GLU A 80 -9.69 -25.82 0.91
C GLU A 80 -8.93 -25.99 2.23
N GLN A 81 -8.80 -27.20 2.76
CA GLN A 81 -7.97 -27.46 3.95
C GLN A 81 -6.51 -27.03 3.73
N TYR A 82 -5.90 -27.39 2.60
CA TYR A 82 -4.53 -26.97 2.27
C TYR A 82 -4.40 -25.45 2.11
N LYS A 83 -5.42 -24.77 1.55
CA LYS A 83 -5.45 -23.31 1.48
C LYS A 83 -5.46 -22.67 2.86
N VAL A 84 -6.24 -23.21 3.80
CA VAL A 84 -6.28 -22.74 5.20
C VAL A 84 -4.92 -22.96 5.87
N VAL A 85 -4.32 -24.15 5.75
CA VAL A 85 -3.03 -24.45 6.37
C VAL A 85 -1.92 -23.55 5.83
N GLN A 86 -1.77 -23.39 4.51
CA GLN A 86 -0.73 -22.51 3.95
C GLN A 86 -0.95 -21.03 4.33
N ALA A 87 -2.20 -20.60 4.51
CA ALA A 87 -2.54 -19.25 4.96
C ALA A 87 -2.16 -19.06 6.44
N ALA A 88 -2.46 -20.02 7.31
CA ALA A 88 -2.03 -19.99 8.71
C ALA A 88 -0.50 -19.95 8.82
N LEU A 89 0.21 -20.81 8.07
CA LEU A 89 1.67 -20.76 8.01
C LEU A 89 2.17 -19.39 7.55
N LYS A 90 1.55 -18.78 6.53
CA LYS A 90 1.90 -17.42 6.07
C LYS A 90 1.82 -16.40 7.21
N VAL A 91 0.77 -16.48 8.03
CA VAL A 91 0.58 -15.57 9.17
C VAL A 91 1.72 -15.74 10.19
N PHE A 92 2.02 -16.98 10.62
CA PHE A 92 3.09 -17.24 11.58
C PHE A 92 4.46 -16.76 11.07
N ILE A 93 4.75 -17.08 9.82
CA ILE A 93 6.00 -16.74 9.14
C ILE A 93 6.16 -15.21 9.04
N ASN A 94 5.12 -14.48 8.63
CA ASN A 94 5.17 -13.02 8.51
C ASN A 94 5.25 -12.33 9.88
N ALA A 95 4.67 -12.93 10.93
CA ALA A 95 4.76 -12.43 12.29
C ALA A 95 6.15 -12.66 12.93
N SER A 96 6.89 -13.67 12.46
CA SER A 96 8.16 -14.10 13.05
C SER A 96 9.25 -13.02 13.04
N TYR A 97 9.25 -12.11 12.07
CA TYR A 97 10.20 -10.98 12.04
C TYR A 97 9.87 -9.94 13.11
N GLY A 98 8.62 -9.49 13.18
CA GLY A 98 8.22 -8.37 14.05
C GLY A 98 8.37 -8.69 15.54
N VAL A 99 8.30 -9.96 15.91
CA VAL A 99 8.37 -10.41 17.31
C VAL A 99 9.71 -10.09 17.98
N PHE A 100 10.82 -10.08 17.23
CA PHE A 100 12.14 -9.78 17.79
C PHE A 100 12.29 -8.33 18.24
N GLY A 101 11.50 -7.43 17.66
CA GLY A 101 11.46 -6.00 18.03
C GLY A 101 10.37 -5.67 19.06
N ALA A 102 9.59 -6.65 19.52
CA ALA A 102 8.54 -6.43 20.51
C ALA A 102 9.07 -6.65 21.94
N GLU A 103 9.12 -5.59 22.74
CA GLU A 103 9.63 -5.64 24.12
C GLU A 103 8.86 -6.62 25.03
N THR A 104 7.61 -6.92 24.70
CA THR A 104 6.79 -7.90 25.43
C THR A 104 7.15 -9.35 25.14
N PHE A 105 7.98 -9.62 24.12
CA PHE A 105 8.37 -10.97 23.75
C PHE A 105 9.49 -11.49 24.65
N PRO A 106 9.38 -12.69 25.26
CA PRO A 106 10.42 -13.22 26.15
C PRO A 106 11.81 -13.35 25.52
N LEU A 107 11.88 -13.50 24.19
CA LEU A 107 13.14 -13.57 23.44
C LEU A 107 13.38 -12.30 22.60
N TYR A 108 12.91 -11.15 23.10
CA TYR A 108 13.16 -9.84 22.53
C TYR A 108 14.66 -9.63 22.26
N CYS A 109 14.99 -9.29 21.03
CA CYS A 109 16.38 -9.15 20.60
C CYS A 109 16.48 -8.14 19.43
N PRO A 110 16.63 -6.83 19.74
CA PRO A 110 16.78 -5.79 18.73
C PRO A 110 17.87 -6.06 17.69
N PRO A 111 19.05 -6.60 18.05
CA PRO A 111 20.07 -6.97 17.05
C PRO A 111 19.56 -7.93 15.98
N VAL A 112 18.69 -8.89 16.33
CA VAL A 112 18.09 -9.82 15.36
C VAL A 112 17.10 -9.09 14.45
N ALA A 113 16.27 -8.21 15.01
CA ALA A 113 15.31 -7.41 14.23
C ALA A 113 16.05 -6.51 13.23
N GLU A 114 17.04 -5.75 13.69
CA GLU A 114 17.88 -4.88 12.86
C GLU A 114 18.60 -5.67 11.75
N SER A 115 19.20 -6.81 12.11
CA SER A 115 19.88 -7.69 11.16
C SER A 115 18.93 -8.22 10.09
N THR A 116 17.72 -8.61 10.47
CA THR A 116 16.69 -9.11 9.56
C THR A 116 16.26 -8.02 8.57
N THR A 117 16.04 -6.79 9.04
CA THR A 117 15.70 -5.65 8.16
C THR A 117 16.86 -5.27 7.23
N ALA A 118 18.10 -5.27 7.75
CA ALA A 118 19.29 -4.93 6.98
C ALA A 118 19.53 -5.94 5.85
N LEU A 119 19.42 -7.24 6.15
CA LEU A 119 19.54 -8.30 5.15
C LEU A 119 18.39 -8.30 4.16
N GLY A 120 17.14 -8.03 4.59
CA GLY A 120 16.03 -7.85 3.66
C GLY A 120 16.28 -6.72 2.66
N ARG A 121 16.78 -5.57 3.13
CA ARG A 121 17.19 -4.45 2.27
C ARG A 121 18.36 -4.82 1.35
N TYR A 122 19.36 -5.52 1.88
CA TYR A 122 20.51 -5.99 1.11
C TYR A 122 20.06 -6.89 -0.04
N SER A 123 19.16 -7.83 0.21
CA SER A 123 18.61 -8.73 -0.80
C SER A 123 17.86 -7.96 -1.89
N ILE A 124 17.00 -7.01 -1.52
CA ILE A 124 16.28 -6.17 -2.50
C ILE A 124 17.26 -5.39 -3.38
N LEU A 125 18.25 -4.73 -2.77
CA LEU A 125 19.26 -3.96 -3.51
C LEU A 125 20.08 -4.84 -4.45
N LYS A 126 20.49 -6.03 -3.98
CA LYS A 126 21.22 -6.99 -4.81
C LYS A 126 20.36 -7.51 -5.98
N THR A 127 19.09 -7.82 -5.76
CA THR A 127 18.19 -8.19 -6.86
C THR A 127 17.98 -7.03 -7.85
N MET A 128 17.95 -5.78 -7.39
CA MET A 128 17.92 -4.61 -8.27
C MET A 128 19.20 -4.48 -9.10
N GLU A 129 20.38 -4.70 -8.50
CA GLU A 129 21.66 -4.73 -9.22
C GLU A 129 21.68 -5.83 -10.29
N MET A 130 21.24 -7.04 -9.96
CA MET A 130 21.10 -8.14 -10.93
C MET A 130 20.18 -7.77 -12.10
N ALA A 131 19.04 -7.14 -11.81
CA ALA A 131 18.12 -6.68 -12.86
C ALA A 131 18.79 -5.64 -13.77
N LEU A 132 19.54 -4.69 -13.21
CA LEU A 132 20.27 -3.68 -13.99
C LEU A 132 21.36 -4.31 -14.88
N GLU A 133 22.13 -5.28 -14.38
CA GLU A 133 23.11 -6.03 -15.15
C GLU A 133 22.48 -6.74 -16.36
N MET A 134 21.26 -7.23 -16.18
CA MET A 134 20.46 -7.90 -17.21
C MET A 134 19.72 -6.93 -18.15
N LYS A 135 20.02 -5.62 -18.05
CA LYS A 135 19.34 -4.53 -18.77
C LYS A 135 17.82 -4.55 -18.57
N LEU A 136 17.39 -4.92 -17.38
CA LEU A 136 15.99 -4.99 -17.00
C LEU A 136 15.63 -3.79 -16.11
N PRO A 137 14.91 -2.78 -16.64
CA PRO A 137 14.63 -1.56 -15.87
C PRO A 137 13.67 -1.83 -14.72
N VAL A 138 14.07 -1.45 -13.51
CA VAL A 138 13.23 -1.46 -12.31
C VAL A 138 12.58 -0.09 -12.15
N LEU A 139 11.26 -0.03 -12.28
CA LEU A 139 10.47 1.20 -12.15
C LEU A 139 10.23 1.60 -10.70
N TYR A 140 10.01 0.60 -9.86
CA TYR A 140 9.59 0.77 -8.48
C TYR A 140 10.00 -0.42 -7.64
N GLY A 141 10.34 -0.17 -6.39
CA GLY A 141 10.58 -1.20 -5.39
C GLY A 141 9.82 -0.86 -4.10
N ASP A 142 9.10 -1.82 -3.56
CA ASP A 142 8.49 -1.73 -2.24
C ASP A 142 9.24 -2.59 -1.21
N THR A 143 8.66 -2.81 -0.03
CA THR A 143 9.24 -3.58 1.08
C THR A 143 9.65 -5.01 0.73
N ASP A 144 9.05 -5.59 -0.31
CA ASP A 144 9.12 -7.00 -0.65
C ASP A 144 8.81 -7.28 -2.13
N SER A 145 8.74 -6.26 -2.99
CA SER A 145 8.48 -6.45 -4.42
C SER A 145 9.20 -5.45 -5.32
N LEU A 146 9.46 -5.86 -6.56
CA LEU A 146 10.05 -5.04 -7.62
C LEU A 146 9.14 -5.00 -8.85
N PHE A 147 9.05 -3.83 -9.47
CA PHE A 147 8.23 -3.57 -10.66
C PHE A 147 9.15 -3.43 -11.86
N LEU A 148 9.07 -4.39 -12.77
CA LEU A 148 9.96 -4.53 -13.92
C LEU A 148 9.27 -3.99 -15.18
N TRP A 149 9.96 -3.10 -15.89
CA TRP A 149 9.46 -2.53 -17.14
C TRP A 149 9.65 -3.50 -18.30
N ASN A 150 8.53 -3.93 -18.89
CA ASN A 150 8.47 -4.76 -20.10
C ASN A 150 9.53 -5.88 -20.20
N PRO A 151 9.73 -6.72 -19.16
CA PRO A 151 10.67 -7.84 -19.27
C PRO A 151 10.22 -8.89 -20.28
N THR A 152 11.18 -9.59 -20.90
CA THR A 152 10.90 -10.89 -21.52
C THR A 152 10.73 -11.98 -20.46
N GLU A 153 10.05 -13.06 -20.80
CA GLU A 153 9.88 -14.21 -19.90
C GLU A 153 11.24 -14.79 -19.44
N ASP A 154 12.19 -14.90 -20.36
CA ASP A 154 13.55 -15.36 -20.08
C ASP A 154 14.28 -14.46 -19.07
N GLN A 155 14.13 -13.12 -19.19
CA GLN A 155 14.73 -12.19 -18.24
C GLN A 155 14.15 -12.35 -16.84
N VAL A 156 12.83 -12.55 -16.71
CA VAL A 156 12.20 -12.78 -15.39
C VAL A 156 12.66 -14.10 -14.80
N ASN A 157 12.67 -15.17 -15.60
CA ASN A 157 13.08 -16.50 -15.15
C ASN A 157 14.55 -16.53 -14.71
N GLU A 158 15.44 -15.87 -15.45
CA GLU A 158 16.84 -15.77 -15.09
C GLU A 158 17.04 -14.93 -13.82
N LEU A 159 16.28 -13.85 -13.63
CA LEU A 159 16.33 -13.06 -12.39
C LEU A 159 15.87 -13.88 -11.17
N ILE A 160 14.80 -14.67 -11.33
CA ILE A 160 14.31 -15.57 -10.28
C ILE A 160 15.38 -16.61 -9.94
N LYS A 161 16.01 -17.21 -10.97
CA LYS A 161 17.06 -18.20 -10.80
C LYS A 161 18.29 -17.62 -10.08
N ARG A 162 18.82 -16.48 -10.53
CA ARG A 162 19.95 -15.79 -9.88
C ARG A 162 19.63 -15.40 -8.44
N SER A 163 18.42 -14.90 -8.16
CA SER A 163 17.98 -14.60 -6.79
C SER A 163 18.02 -15.85 -5.90
N LEU A 164 17.62 -17.01 -6.42
CA LEU A 164 17.66 -18.25 -5.67
C LEU A 164 19.10 -18.75 -5.47
N GLU A 165 19.94 -18.71 -6.51
CA GLU A 165 21.32 -19.21 -6.46
C GLU A 165 22.22 -18.34 -5.57
N GLU A 166 22.21 -17.01 -5.79
CA GLU A 166 23.12 -16.07 -5.13
C GLU A 166 22.62 -15.64 -3.74
N LEU A 167 21.30 -15.50 -3.55
CA LEU A 167 20.73 -14.96 -2.30
C LEU A 167 19.96 -16.00 -1.49
N GLN A 168 19.67 -17.19 -2.05
CA GLN A 168 18.84 -18.22 -1.42
C GLN A 168 17.44 -17.68 -1.04
N ILE A 169 16.89 -16.82 -1.90
CA ILE A 169 15.57 -16.21 -1.72
C ILE A 169 14.71 -16.47 -2.95
N ASP A 170 13.57 -17.10 -2.72
CA ASP A 170 12.54 -17.35 -3.72
C ASP A 170 11.83 -16.05 -4.10
N LEU A 171 12.11 -15.63 -5.32
CA LEU A 171 11.38 -14.60 -6.04
C LEU A 171 10.27 -15.28 -6.88
N GLY A 172 9.12 -14.64 -7.00
CA GLY A 172 8.05 -15.14 -7.87
C GLY A 172 7.27 -14.01 -8.52
N ILE A 173 6.68 -14.29 -9.68
CA ILE A 173 5.74 -13.35 -10.32
C ILE A 173 4.49 -13.27 -9.45
N ASP A 174 4.18 -12.06 -8.97
CA ASP A 174 2.96 -11.77 -8.23
C ASP A 174 1.86 -11.29 -9.18
N LYS A 175 2.18 -10.30 -10.02
CA LYS A 175 1.21 -9.60 -10.88
C LYS A 175 1.82 -9.20 -12.21
N VAL A 176 0.95 -9.08 -13.21
CA VAL A 176 1.27 -8.49 -14.50
C VAL A 176 0.25 -7.39 -14.77
N TYR A 177 0.75 -6.16 -14.89
CA TYR A 177 -0.02 -4.99 -15.22
C TYR A 177 0.10 -4.67 -16.71
N LYS A 178 -1.02 -4.30 -17.34
CA LYS A 178 -1.05 -3.63 -18.64
C LYS A 178 -0.26 -2.32 -18.53
N TRP A 179 -0.63 -1.51 -17.54
CA TRP A 179 0.11 -0.29 -17.17
C TRP A 179 -0.06 -0.01 -15.67
N VAL A 180 0.82 0.83 -15.12
CA VAL A 180 0.76 1.29 -13.72
C VAL A 180 1.22 2.73 -13.64
N VAL A 181 0.52 3.52 -12.82
CA VAL A 181 0.90 4.89 -12.48
C VAL A 181 1.27 4.95 -11.00
N PHE A 182 2.43 5.57 -10.74
CA PHE A 182 2.97 5.72 -9.40
C PHE A 182 2.78 7.16 -8.93
N SER A 183 2.24 7.33 -7.73
CA SER A 183 2.30 8.62 -7.05
C SER A 183 3.72 8.85 -6.52
N LYS A 184 4.08 10.12 -6.26
CA LYS A 184 5.31 10.48 -5.53
C LYS A 184 5.37 9.86 -4.12
N ARG A 185 4.24 9.40 -3.59
CA ARG A 185 4.13 8.80 -2.24
C ARG A 185 4.48 7.30 -2.28
N LYS A 186 5.18 6.81 -1.25
CA LYS A 186 5.47 5.37 -1.11
C LYS A 186 4.18 4.57 -0.91
N LYS A 187 4.14 3.33 -1.43
CA LYS A 187 2.98 2.42 -1.39
C LYS A 187 1.69 3.01 -1.97
N ASN A 188 1.82 3.95 -2.91
CA ASN A 188 0.69 4.67 -3.49
C ASN A 188 0.76 4.58 -5.03
N TYR A 189 -0.06 3.71 -5.60
CA TYR A 189 -0.10 3.47 -7.04
C TYR A 189 -1.45 2.90 -7.48
N LEU A 190 -1.74 3.09 -8.77
CA LEU A 190 -2.89 2.53 -9.49
C LEU A 190 -2.33 1.71 -10.66
N GLY A 191 -2.63 0.41 -10.70
CA GLY A 191 -2.27 -0.45 -11.82
C GLY A 191 -3.48 -1.16 -12.38
N ILE A 192 -3.53 -1.31 -13.71
CA ILE A 192 -4.54 -2.12 -14.38
C ILE A 192 -3.92 -3.46 -14.73
N LEU A 193 -4.46 -4.54 -14.17
CA LEU A 193 -4.01 -5.90 -14.46
C LEU A 193 -4.31 -6.25 -15.92
N VAL A 194 -3.59 -7.24 -16.45
CA VAL A 194 -3.86 -7.76 -17.82
C VAL A 194 -5.28 -8.31 -18.00
N ASP A 195 -5.97 -8.66 -16.91
CA ASP A 195 -7.38 -9.07 -16.91
C ASP A 195 -8.38 -7.91 -16.79
N GLY A 196 -7.90 -6.67 -16.90
CA GLY A 196 -8.69 -5.43 -16.83
C GLY A 196 -9.04 -4.98 -15.40
N LYS A 197 -8.70 -5.76 -14.37
CA LYS A 197 -9.06 -5.39 -12.99
C LYS A 197 -8.14 -4.31 -12.43
N PRO A 198 -8.69 -3.26 -11.79
CA PRO A 198 -7.89 -2.24 -11.13
C PRO A 198 -7.32 -2.73 -9.80
N ASP A 199 -5.99 -2.59 -9.63
CA ASP A 199 -5.27 -2.75 -8.37
C ASP A 199 -4.86 -1.38 -7.83
N ILE A 200 -5.30 -1.09 -6.60
CA ILE A 200 -5.21 0.23 -5.98
C ILE A 200 -4.54 0.06 -4.63
N LYS A 201 -3.37 0.66 -4.45
CA LYS A 201 -2.64 0.68 -3.18
C LYS A 201 -2.49 2.09 -2.65
N GLY A 202 -2.74 2.26 -1.35
CA GLY A 202 -2.51 3.53 -0.65
C GLY A 202 -3.48 4.68 -0.97
N LEU A 203 -4.38 4.53 -1.95
CA LEU A 203 -5.27 5.61 -2.40
C LEU A 203 -6.44 5.86 -1.44
N THR A 204 -6.65 7.13 -1.07
CA THR A 204 -7.65 7.59 -0.08
C THR A 204 -9.10 7.43 -0.52
N GLY A 205 -9.38 7.31 -1.81
CA GLY A 205 -10.73 7.15 -2.36
C GLY A 205 -11.50 5.95 -1.79
N LYS A 206 -10.80 4.89 -1.34
CA LYS A 206 -11.41 3.69 -0.76
C LYS A 206 -11.72 3.77 0.74
N LYS A 207 -11.36 4.85 1.44
CA LYS A 207 -11.60 4.93 2.89
C LYS A 207 -13.09 5.05 3.18
N ARG A 208 -13.56 4.32 4.21
CA ARG A 208 -14.98 4.30 4.60
C ARG A 208 -15.54 5.69 4.91
N ASN A 209 -14.71 6.56 5.48
CA ASN A 209 -15.07 7.92 5.88
C ASN A 209 -15.08 8.95 4.73
N THR A 210 -14.70 8.58 3.51
CA THR A 210 -14.78 9.47 2.36
C THR A 210 -16.25 9.66 1.93
N PRO A 211 -16.73 10.89 1.69
CA PRO A 211 -18.07 11.15 1.16
C PRO A 211 -18.35 10.42 -0.15
N GLU A 212 -19.61 10.09 -0.39
CA GLU A 212 -20.00 9.21 -1.50
C GLU A 212 -19.76 9.85 -2.86
N PHE A 213 -20.02 11.15 -3.02
CA PHE A 213 -19.75 11.83 -4.29
C PHE A 213 -18.26 11.78 -4.70
N ILE A 214 -17.35 11.83 -3.73
CA ILE A 214 -15.90 11.72 -3.98
C ILE A 214 -15.54 10.28 -4.33
N LYS A 215 -16.15 9.29 -3.66
CA LYS A 215 -15.98 7.87 -4.00
C LYS A 215 -16.44 7.58 -5.42
N GLN A 216 -17.63 8.06 -5.79
CA GLN A 216 -18.19 7.91 -7.13
C GLN A 216 -17.26 8.50 -8.19
N LEU A 217 -16.76 9.71 -7.98
CA LEU A 217 -15.78 10.32 -8.89
C LEU A 217 -14.47 9.52 -8.93
N PHE A 218 -13.95 9.07 -7.79
CA PHE A 218 -12.74 8.24 -7.75
C PHE A 218 -12.91 6.93 -8.52
N TYR A 219 -14.04 6.23 -8.36
CA TYR A 219 -14.32 5.01 -9.12
C TYR A 219 -14.52 5.29 -10.60
N LYS A 220 -15.17 6.41 -10.96
CA LYS A 220 -15.27 6.84 -12.36
C LYS A 220 -13.90 7.09 -12.97
N ILE A 221 -12.99 7.76 -12.26
CA ILE A 221 -11.61 7.98 -12.72
C ILE A 221 -10.89 6.65 -12.94
N VAL A 222 -11.06 5.69 -12.03
CA VAL A 222 -10.48 4.34 -12.16
C VAL A 222 -11.06 3.60 -13.37
N GLU A 223 -12.35 3.74 -13.64
CA GLU A 223 -13.04 3.13 -14.78
C GLU A 223 -12.53 3.71 -16.10
N ILE A 224 -12.55 5.04 -16.26
CA ILE A 224 -12.00 5.75 -17.44
C ILE A 224 -10.59 5.26 -17.74
N LEU A 225 -9.76 5.18 -16.70
CA LEU A 225 -8.41 4.69 -16.83
C LEU A 225 -8.36 3.20 -17.24
N SER A 226 -9.20 2.35 -16.64
CA SER A 226 -9.22 0.92 -16.96
C SER A 226 -9.52 0.63 -18.44
N ASP A 227 -10.24 1.53 -19.11
CA ASP A 227 -10.59 1.43 -20.53
C ASP A 227 -9.45 1.86 -21.47
N ALA A 228 -8.38 2.49 -20.97
CA ALA A 228 -7.24 2.89 -21.78
C ALA A 228 -6.41 1.67 -22.24
N GLU A 229 -6.22 1.54 -23.56
CA GLU A 229 -5.50 0.42 -24.17
C GLU A 229 -4.09 0.74 -24.62
N ASP A 230 -3.87 1.99 -24.98
CA ASP A 230 -2.65 2.52 -25.57
C ASP A 230 -2.40 3.97 -25.08
N MET A 231 -1.32 4.58 -25.54
CA MET A 231 -0.96 5.94 -25.13
C MET A 231 -1.99 7.00 -25.59
N GLU A 232 -2.62 6.82 -26.75
CA GLU A 232 -3.60 7.78 -27.29
C GLU A 232 -4.90 7.75 -26.48
N SER A 233 -5.44 6.56 -26.22
CA SER A 233 -6.60 6.36 -25.33
C SER A 233 -6.30 6.80 -23.89
N PHE A 234 -5.05 6.68 -23.43
CA PHE A 234 -4.63 7.21 -22.13
C PHE A 234 -4.64 8.74 -22.08
N GLU A 235 -4.19 9.42 -23.14
CA GLU A 235 -4.29 10.89 -23.25
C GLU A 235 -5.76 11.36 -23.30
N ASN A 236 -6.61 10.66 -24.04
CA ASN A 236 -8.06 10.93 -24.06
C ASN A 236 -8.71 10.70 -22.68
N SER A 237 -8.29 9.65 -21.98
CA SER A 237 -8.72 9.35 -20.60
C SER A 237 -8.38 10.49 -19.64
N ILE A 238 -7.21 11.13 -19.81
CA ILE A 238 -6.82 12.29 -19.01
C ILE A 238 -7.80 13.45 -19.20
N GLU A 239 -8.19 13.77 -20.44
CA GLU A 239 -9.16 14.84 -20.69
C GLU A 239 -10.55 14.52 -20.11
N GLU A 240 -11.00 13.27 -20.23
CA GLU A 240 -12.28 12.85 -19.63
C GLU A 240 -12.25 12.95 -18.09
N ILE A 241 -11.12 12.60 -17.47
CA ILE A 241 -10.91 12.76 -16.02
C ILE A 241 -11.01 14.24 -15.64
N LYS A 242 -10.36 15.15 -16.38
CA LYS A 242 -10.44 16.59 -16.12
C LYS A 242 -11.88 17.08 -16.17
N ASP A 243 -12.65 16.66 -17.16
CA ASP A 243 -14.05 17.04 -17.30
C ASP A 243 -14.94 16.45 -16.20
N ALA A 244 -14.71 15.21 -15.79
CA ALA A 244 -15.41 14.60 -14.66
C ALA A 244 -15.16 15.35 -13.34
N VAL A 245 -13.91 15.78 -13.10
CA VAL A 245 -13.55 16.59 -11.93
C VAL A 245 -14.20 17.97 -11.99
N ARG A 246 -14.13 18.67 -13.13
CA ARG A 246 -14.78 19.98 -13.34
C ARG A 246 -16.29 19.91 -13.12
N LYS A 247 -16.96 18.90 -13.69
CA LYS A 247 -18.39 18.68 -13.50
C LYS A 247 -18.74 18.52 -12.03
N THR A 248 -18.01 17.67 -11.32
CA THR A 248 -18.24 17.42 -9.88
C THR A 248 -18.01 18.69 -9.05
N TYR A 249 -17.01 19.50 -9.39
CA TYR A 249 -16.78 20.79 -8.77
C TYR A 249 -17.99 21.73 -8.97
N VAL A 250 -18.50 21.85 -10.20
CA VAL A 250 -19.64 22.70 -10.53
C VAL A 250 -20.88 22.24 -9.77
N ASP A 251 -21.14 20.93 -9.71
CA ASP A 251 -22.27 20.36 -8.97
C ASP A 251 -22.17 20.63 -7.46
N LEU A 252 -20.95 20.56 -6.90
CA LEU A 252 -20.71 20.91 -5.50
C LEU A 252 -20.97 22.40 -5.23
N LYS A 253 -20.47 23.31 -6.09
CA LYS A 253 -20.68 24.76 -5.94
C LYS A 253 -22.14 25.16 -6.12
N LYS A 254 -22.84 24.53 -7.08
CA LYS A 254 -24.29 24.73 -7.30
C LYS A 254 -25.17 24.04 -6.26
N LYS A 255 -24.59 23.28 -5.33
CA LYS A 255 -25.29 22.51 -4.29
C LYS A 255 -26.26 21.47 -4.86
N ASN A 256 -25.92 20.90 -6.02
CA ASN A 256 -26.68 19.83 -6.68
C ASN A 256 -26.43 18.45 -6.04
N ILE A 257 -25.43 18.34 -5.17
CA ILE A 257 -25.08 17.09 -4.49
C ILE A 257 -25.92 16.94 -3.22
N SER A 258 -26.58 15.80 -3.05
CA SER A 258 -27.44 15.55 -1.90
C SER A 258 -26.65 15.52 -0.57
N LEU A 259 -27.33 15.81 0.54
CA LEU A 259 -26.72 15.72 1.87
C LEU A 259 -26.20 14.31 2.18
N ASP A 260 -26.91 13.25 1.75
CA ASP A 260 -26.44 11.88 1.98
C ASP A 260 -25.12 11.58 1.24
N GLN A 261 -24.96 12.11 0.02
CA GLN A 261 -23.71 12.00 -0.73
C GLN A 261 -22.57 12.79 -0.09
N LEU A 262 -22.88 13.94 0.53
CA LEU A 262 -21.93 14.78 1.28
C LEU A 262 -21.60 14.22 2.67
N ALA A 263 -22.28 13.17 3.14
CA ALA A 263 -22.13 12.68 4.51
C ALA A 263 -20.78 11.99 4.75
N PHE A 264 -20.05 12.47 5.74
CA PHE A 264 -18.94 11.73 6.35
C PHE A 264 -19.51 10.70 7.32
N ARG A 265 -19.07 9.45 7.21
CA ARG A 265 -19.55 8.33 8.02
C ARG A 265 -18.42 7.77 8.86
N VAL A 266 -18.57 7.82 10.19
CA VAL A 266 -17.53 7.37 11.13
C VAL A 266 -18.18 6.58 12.27
N ALA A 267 -17.66 5.39 12.55
CA ALA A 267 -18.12 4.55 13.65
C ALA A 267 -17.58 5.06 15.00
N LEU A 268 -18.42 5.00 16.03
CA LEU A 268 -18.00 5.25 17.40
C LEU A 268 -17.18 4.08 17.93
N THR A 269 -15.99 4.37 18.46
CA THR A 269 -15.09 3.35 19.00
C THR A 269 -15.13 3.27 20.53
N LYS A 270 -15.69 4.29 21.18
CA LYS A 270 -15.82 4.39 22.63
C LYS A 270 -17.15 5.06 23.00
N PRO A 271 -17.60 4.93 24.25
CA PRO A 271 -18.73 5.69 24.77
C PRO A 271 -18.50 7.21 24.69
N LEU A 272 -19.56 7.99 24.44
CA LEU A 272 -19.48 9.45 24.23
C LEU A 272 -18.90 10.23 25.43
N HIS A 273 -19.04 9.70 26.64
CA HIS A 273 -18.53 10.32 27.88
C HIS A 273 -17.01 10.18 28.04
N GLU A 274 -16.37 9.21 27.38
CA GLU A 274 -14.91 9.03 27.44
C GLU A 274 -14.14 10.05 26.58
N TYR A 275 -14.81 10.72 25.64
CA TYR A 275 -14.21 11.75 24.80
C TYR A 275 -14.15 13.12 25.52
N THR A 276 -13.13 13.29 26.36
CA THR A 276 -12.97 14.48 27.23
C THR A 276 -11.97 15.52 26.73
N LYS A 277 -10.85 15.12 26.13
CA LYS A 277 -9.74 16.04 25.77
C LYS A 277 -9.96 16.78 24.45
N THR A 278 -10.17 16.04 23.37
CA THR A 278 -10.51 16.58 22.05
C THR A 278 -11.85 15.99 21.64
N THR A 279 -12.72 16.82 21.04
CA THR A 279 -14.03 16.35 20.56
C THR A 279 -13.98 16.28 19.04
N PRO A 280 -13.75 15.08 18.45
CA PRO A 280 -13.83 14.88 17.01
C PRO A 280 -15.17 15.30 16.43
N GLN A 281 -15.19 15.57 15.11
CA GLN A 281 -16.38 16.03 14.39
C GLN A 281 -17.58 15.08 14.52
N HIS A 282 -17.36 13.76 14.37
CA HIS A 282 -18.41 12.76 14.55
C HIS A 282 -18.95 12.71 15.98
N ILE A 283 -18.13 13.01 17.00
CA ILE A 283 -18.58 13.12 18.40
C ILE A 283 -19.43 14.37 18.61
N LYS A 284 -19.07 15.50 18.00
CA LYS A 284 -19.89 16.74 18.03
C LYS A 284 -21.27 16.49 17.42
N ALA A 285 -21.33 15.83 16.27
CA ALA A 285 -22.59 15.46 15.63
C ALA A 285 -23.41 14.47 16.47
N ALA A 286 -22.78 13.46 17.07
CA ALA A 286 -23.45 12.51 17.96
C ALA A 286 -24.07 13.20 19.19
N ARG A 287 -23.35 14.16 19.82
CA ARG A 287 -23.88 14.95 20.94
C ARG A 287 -25.09 15.81 20.57
N GLN A 288 -25.19 16.26 19.32
CA GLN A 288 -26.38 16.98 18.85
C GLN A 288 -27.58 16.04 18.76
N LEU A 289 -27.39 14.80 18.27
CA LEU A 289 -28.45 13.79 18.20
C LEU A 289 -28.98 13.37 19.59
N LEU A 290 -28.12 13.34 20.62
CA LEU A 290 -28.55 13.08 22.01
C LEU A 290 -29.59 14.08 22.51
N ARG A 291 -29.54 15.35 22.07
CA ARG A 291 -30.53 16.38 22.45
C ARG A 291 -31.94 16.05 21.97
N TYR A 292 -32.05 15.20 20.95
CA TYR A 292 -33.30 14.71 20.38
C TYR A 292 -33.67 13.31 20.91
N LYS A 293 -33.14 12.92 22.09
CA LYS A 293 -33.40 11.64 22.76
C LYS A 293 -33.05 10.40 21.93
N LYS A 294 -32.15 10.52 20.96
CA LYS A 294 -31.62 9.35 20.22
C LYS A 294 -30.60 8.63 21.09
N THR A 295 -30.77 7.32 21.31
CA THR A 295 -29.76 6.47 21.93
C THR A 295 -28.63 6.21 20.94
N ILE A 296 -27.39 6.31 21.40
CA ILE A 296 -26.20 6.12 20.56
C ILE A 296 -25.21 5.24 21.29
N ASP A 297 -24.92 4.08 20.71
CA ASP A 297 -24.05 3.07 21.29
C ASP A 297 -22.71 2.95 20.55
N VAL A 298 -21.76 2.28 21.22
CA VAL A 298 -20.46 1.97 20.63
C VAL A 298 -20.65 1.07 19.41
N GLY A 299 -19.97 1.39 18.32
CA GLY A 299 -20.11 0.73 17.02
C GLY A 299 -21.11 1.38 16.08
N GLU A 300 -22.00 2.28 16.54
CA GLU A 300 -22.94 2.98 15.66
C GLU A 300 -22.19 3.93 14.71
N ILE A 301 -22.66 4.00 13.46
CA ILE A 301 -22.10 4.89 12.44
C ILE A 301 -22.77 6.25 12.54
N ILE A 302 -21.97 7.27 12.80
CA ILE A 302 -22.41 8.66 12.83
C ILE A 302 -22.16 9.28 11.46
N SER A 303 -23.26 9.68 10.82
CA SER A 303 -23.26 10.41 9.55
C SER A 303 -23.38 11.90 9.81
N TYR A 304 -22.41 12.69 9.35
CA TYR A 304 -22.39 14.14 9.58
C TYR A 304 -21.94 14.93 8.34
N ILE A 305 -22.33 16.20 8.32
CA ILE A 305 -22.08 17.19 7.29
C ILE A 305 -21.21 18.30 7.88
N LYS A 306 -20.22 18.77 7.11
CA LYS A 306 -19.44 19.96 7.48
C LYS A 306 -20.21 21.21 7.10
N THR A 307 -20.43 22.08 8.07
CA THR A 307 -21.30 23.25 7.95
C THR A 307 -20.53 24.52 8.29
N ARG A 308 -20.97 25.66 7.76
CA ARG A 308 -20.34 26.98 8.01
C ARG A 308 -20.73 27.60 9.35
N ASP A 309 -21.56 26.91 10.12
CA ASP A 309 -22.08 27.39 11.39
C ASP A 309 -21.01 27.34 12.50
N LYS A 310 -21.31 27.95 13.66
CA LYS A 310 -20.39 27.97 14.80
C LYS A 310 -20.03 26.57 15.31
N THR A 311 -20.90 25.56 15.07
CA THR A 311 -20.63 24.18 15.48
C THR A 311 -19.65 23.48 14.53
N GLY A 312 -19.61 23.91 13.27
CA GLY A 312 -18.75 23.44 12.19
C GLY A 312 -19.19 22.11 11.58
N VAL A 313 -20.09 21.38 12.25
CA VAL A 313 -20.61 20.09 11.80
C VAL A 313 -22.01 19.83 12.34
N LYS A 314 -22.87 19.21 11.53
CA LYS A 314 -24.20 18.73 11.94
C LYS A 314 -24.43 17.29 11.52
N PRO A 315 -25.19 16.49 12.28
CA PRO A 315 -25.64 15.18 11.78
C PRO A 315 -26.52 15.38 10.53
N VAL A 316 -26.49 14.42 9.60
CA VAL A 316 -27.21 14.52 8.31
C VAL A 316 -28.68 14.88 8.50
N GLN A 317 -29.33 14.33 9.53
CA GLN A 317 -30.74 14.54 9.84
C GLN A 317 -31.08 15.98 10.25
N LEU A 318 -30.10 16.76 10.71
CA LEU A 318 -30.28 18.14 11.17
C LEU A 318 -29.63 19.18 10.24
N ALA A 319 -28.90 18.73 9.23
CA ALA A 319 -28.21 19.60 8.29
C ALA A 319 -29.16 20.06 7.19
N ARG A 320 -28.95 21.29 6.70
CA ARG A 320 -29.60 21.79 5.48
C ARG A 320 -28.57 22.06 4.40
N ILE A 321 -28.97 21.93 3.14
CA ILE A 321 -28.06 22.07 2.00
C ILE A 321 -27.45 23.48 1.91
N ASP A 322 -28.19 24.50 2.33
CA ASP A 322 -27.73 25.88 2.35
C ASP A 322 -26.55 26.11 3.33
N GLU A 323 -26.46 25.30 4.39
CA GLU A 323 -25.47 25.42 5.46
C GLU A 323 -24.12 24.75 5.14
N VAL A 324 -24.07 23.96 4.06
CA VAL A 324 -22.90 23.18 3.66
C VAL A 324 -21.68 24.07 3.45
N ASP A 325 -20.56 23.70 4.07
CA ASP A 325 -19.26 24.31 3.84
C ASP A 325 -18.58 23.70 2.60
N THR A 326 -18.94 24.23 1.43
CA THR A 326 -18.36 23.81 0.15
C THR A 326 -16.84 23.83 0.11
N GLU A 327 -16.17 24.75 0.80
CA GLU A 327 -14.69 24.81 0.81
C GLU A 327 -14.09 23.59 1.51
N LYS A 328 -14.68 23.17 2.64
CA LYS A 328 -14.25 21.95 3.35
C LYS A 328 -14.46 20.67 2.54
N TYR A 329 -15.45 20.66 1.64
CA TYR A 329 -15.67 19.56 0.71
C TYR A 329 -14.72 19.61 -0.49
N LEU A 330 -14.35 20.80 -0.95
CA LEU A 330 -13.30 20.98 -1.97
C LEU A 330 -11.93 20.56 -1.46
N GLU A 331 -11.57 20.91 -0.22
CA GLU A 331 -10.35 20.41 0.43
C GLU A 331 -10.32 18.87 0.47
N ALA A 332 -11.45 18.25 0.81
CA ALA A 332 -11.57 16.79 0.86
C ALA A 332 -11.48 16.16 -0.54
N LEU A 333 -12.11 16.78 -1.54
CA LEU A 333 -12.03 16.39 -2.94
C LEU A 333 -10.59 16.45 -3.44
N ARG A 334 -9.92 17.60 -3.27
CA ARG A 334 -8.51 17.80 -3.61
C ARG A 334 -7.63 16.75 -2.94
N THR A 335 -7.70 16.61 -1.62
CA THR A 335 -6.87 15.64 -0.86
C THR A 335 -7.06 14.21 -1.36
N THR A 336 -8.29 13.85 -1.76
CA THR A 336 -8.59 12.49 -2.20
C THR A 336 -8.07 12.21 -3.61
N LEU A 337 -8.22 13.18 -4.51
CA LEU A 337 -7.86 13.04 -5.91
C LEU A 337 -6.40 13.33 -6.20
N GLU A 338 -5.76 14.20 -5.42
CA GLU A 338 -4.34 14.58 -5.57
C GLU A 338 -3.45 13.34 -5.67
N GLN A 339 -3.74 12.26 -4.93
CA GLN A 339 -2.94 11.03 -5.00
C GLN A 339 -2.98 10.35 -6.38
N VAL A 340 -4.12 10.44 -7.08
CA VAL A 340 -4.28 9.89 -8.44
C VAL A 340 -3.80 10.90 -9.48
N LEU A 341 -4.19 12.17 -9.33
CA LEU A 341 -3.82 13.23 -10.27
C LEU A 341 -2.31 13.50 -10.28
N ASP A 342 -1.64 13.46 -9.12
CA ASP A 342 -0.18 13.55 -9.01
C ASP A 342 0.52 12.43 -9.79
N ALA A 343 -0.07 11.23 -9.82
CA ALA A 343 0.48 10.10 -10.55
C ALA A 343 0.35 10.30 -12.07
N LEU A 344 -0.69 11.03 -12.50
CA LEU A 344 -0.92 11.41 -13.89
C LEU A 344 -0.20 12.71 -14.29
N ASP A 345 0.58 13.31 -13.39
CA ASP A 345 1.23 14.62 -13.56
C ASP A 345 0.24 15.76 -13.87
N ILE A 346 -0.95 15.71 -13.26
CA ILE A 346 -2.01 16.72 -13.41
C ILE A 346 -2.21 17.44 -12.07
N SER A 347 -2.17 18.77 -12.09
CA SER A 347 -2.52 19.54 -10.89
C SER A 347 -4.03 19.70 -10.77
N PHE A 348 -4.57 19.47 -9.56
CA PHE A 348 -5.97 19.80 -9.28
C PHE A 348 -6.27 21.28 -9.57
N ASP A 349 -5.33 22.18 -9.28
CA ASP A 349 -5.50 23.62 -9.49
C ASP A 349 -5.55 24.00 -10.99
N GLU A 350 -4.81 23.27 -11.84
CA GLU A 350 -4.87 23.43 -13.31
C GLU A 350 -6.23 23.03 -13.87
N ILE A 351 -6.80 21.92 -13.39
CA ILE A 351 -8.16 21.50 -13.76
C ILE A 351 -9.17 22.59 -13.41
N MET A 352 -8.95 23.23 -12.26
CA MET A 352 -9.82 24.25 -11.72
C MET A 352 -9.65 25.64 -12.33
N GLY A 353 -8.70 25.83 -13.24
CA GLY A 353 -8.46 27.11 -13.92
C GLY A 353 -7.73 28.14 -13.08
N ALA A 354 -7.09 27.73 -11.97
CA ALA A 354 -6.19 28.61 -11.23
C ALA A 354 -4.85 28.65 -11.99
N HIS A 355 -4.73 29.61 -12.92
CA HIS A 355 -3.44 29.95 -13.51
C HIS A 355 -2.50 30.46 -12.40
N SER A 356 -1.70 29.57 -11.81
CA SER A 356 -0.50 30.00 -11.13
C SER A 356 0.51 30.40 -12.21
N LEU A 357 1.01 31.63 -12.13
CA LEU A 357 2.03 32.19 -13.02
C LEU A 357 3.33 31.35 -13.04
N GLU A 358 3.50 30.43 -12.10
CA GLU A 358 4.62 29.49 -12.01
C GLU A 358 4.61 28.42 -13.12
N GLY A 359 3.43 28.04 -13.63
CA GLY A 359 3.32 27.08 -14.74
C GLY A 359 3.85 27.62 -16.08
N TYR A 360 3.79 28.96 -16.27
CA TYR A 360 4.24 29.60 -17.52
C TYR A 360 5.77 29.66 -17.65
N PHE A 361 6.51 29.66 -16.54
CA PHE A 361 7.98 29.65 -16.55
C PHE A 361 8.58 28.24 -16.48
N GLY A 362 7.76 27.20 -16.27
CA GLY A 362 8.18 25.80 -16.19
C GLY A 362 8.28 25.07 -17.53
N GLN A 363 7.67 25.61 -18.61
CA GLN A 363 7.77 25.03 -19.96
C GLN A 363 9.12 25.33 -20.62
N LYS A 364 10.21 24.80 -20.05
CA LYS A 364 11.36 24.41 -20.88
C LYS A 364 11.15 22.96 -21.27
N LYS A 365 11.04 22.72 -22.59
CA LYS A 365 11.13 21.40 -23.24
C LYS A 365 12.00 20.45 -22.41
N LYS A 366 11.36 19.54 -21.68
CA LYS A 366 12.01 18.33 -21.20
C LYS A 366 11.73 17.29 -22.26
N GLU A 367 12.77 17.00 -23.05
CA GLU A 367 12.82 15.78 -23.84
C GLU A 367 12.35 14.60 -22.99
N ILE A 368 11.62 13.70 -23.63
CA ILE A 368 11.35 12.35 -23.13
C ILE A 368 12.72 11.75 -22.79
N THR A 369 13.09 11.83 -21.52
CA THR A 369 14.33 11.25 -21.03
C THR A 369 14.01 9.77 -20.84
N HIS A 370 14.48 8.96 -21.79
CA HIS A 370 14.83 7.58 -21.48
C HIS A 370 15.55 7.58 -20.12
N PRO A 371 15.20 6.69 -19.17
CA PRO A 371 15.90 6.61 -17.91
C PRO A 371 17.38 6.33 -18.20
N MET A 372 18.18 7.38 -18.15
CA MET A 372 19.63 7.33 -18.23
C MET A 372 20.09 6.47 -17.06
N LEU A 373 20.74 5.36 -17.42
CA LEU A 373 21.55 4.54 -16.54
C LEU A 373 22.39 5.44 -15.62
N PRO A 374 22.37 5.26 -14.29
CA PRO A 374 23.36 5.90 -13.45
C PRO A 374 24.73 5.30 -13.77
N LYS A 375 25.72 6.18 -14.00
CA LYS A 375 27.14 5.85 -14.10
C LYS A 375 27.67 5.24 -12.81
#